data_AF-A0A926BKS8-F1
#
_entry.id   AF-A0A926BKS8-F1
#
_cell.length_a   1.000
_cell.length_b   1.000
_cell.length_c   1.000
_cell.angle_alpha   90.00
_cell.angle_beta   90.00
_cell.angle_gamma   90.00
#
_symmetry.space_group_name_H-M   'P 1'
#
loop_
_entity.id
_entity.type
_entity.pdbx_description
1 polymer ?
#
loop_
_entity_poly.entity_id
_entity_poly.type
_entity_poly.pdbx_seq_one_letter_code
_entity_poly.pdbx_strand_id
1 'polypeptide(L)'
;MIRPKVFSFLFATLAVILTACGVFAAEPTLTTKDAEPLPATLKQNDAGHFVLVFKDADNDRIKSAVMRLTTPGGESTINGKWISNDTASGVDVSFDAKMSEPGQYGARFIVSSADGDVSYPAQDAPPYGFAVENLPIKIGIFVVGLLVALAGLPFMVYQISRSANKNGDPSGAARAALLLGILASAALFIYLFAASLGVLAIGIGVVAGLAGIVMVLTQKRR
;
A
#
# COMPACT_ATOMS: atom_id res chain seq x y z
N MET A 1 -24.99 -32.73 73.08
CA MET A 1 -25.51 -31.43 72.61
C MET A 1 -24.35 -30.65 72.01
N ILE A 2 -24.08 -30.81 70.70
CA ILE A 2 -22.90 -30.26 70.00
C ILE A 2 -23.41 -29.14 69.07
N ARG A 3 -22.85 -27.92 69.22
CA ARG A 3 -23.30 -26.71 68.51
C ARG A 3 -22.95 -26.78 67.01
N PRO A 4 -23.91 -26.62 66.08
CA PRO A 4 -23.71 -26.86 64.64
C PRO A 4 -23.30 -25.60 63.83
N LYS A 5 -22.70 -24.57 64.46
CA LYS A 5 -22.50 -23.26 63.81
C LYS A 5 -21.07 -22.96 63.32
N VAL A 6 -20.09 -23.83 63.59
CA VAL A 6 -18.68 -23.54 63.26
C VAL A 6 -18.24 -24.18 61.94
N PHE A 7 -18.96 -25.19 61.43
CA PHE A 7 -18.55 -25.93 60.22
C PHE A 7 -18.92 -25.25 58.90
N SER A 8 -19.90 -24.33 58.89
CA SER A 8 -20.31 -23.62 57.66
C SER A 8 -19.42 -22.45 57.27
N PHE A 9 -18.58 -21.93 58.17
CA PHE A 9 -17.71 -20.79 57.87
C PHE A 9 -16.39 -21.20 57.18
N LEU A 10 -15.97 -22.46 57.32
CA LEU A 10 -14.73 -22.96 56.71
C LEU A 10 -14.89 -23.34 55.23
N PHE A 11 -16.10 -23.73 54.81
CA PHE A 11 -16.39 -24.05 53.41
C PHE A 11 -16.67 -22.82 52.55
N ALA A 12 -17.21 -21.75 53.14
CA ALA A 12 -17.46 -20.50 52.42
C ALA A 12 -16.16 -19.73 52.11
N THR A 13 -15.11 -19.88 52.92
CA THR A 13 -13.80 -19.24 52.70
C THR A 13 -12.94 -20.01 51.69
N LEU A 14 -13.08 -21.33 51.58
CA LEU A 14 -12.36 -22.14 50.58
C LEU A 14 -12.94 -21.98 49.16
N ALA A 15 -14.25 -21.73 49.03
CA ALA A 15 -14.90 -21.51 47.72
C ALA A 15 -14.53 -20.15 47.09
N VAL A 16 -14.21 -19.14 47.90
CA VAL A 16 -13.80 -17.80 47.41
C VAL A 16 -12.33 -17.77 46.99
N ILE A 17 -11.48 -18.67 47.51
CA ILE A 17 -10.07 -18.76 47.11
C ILE A 17 -9.90 -19.49 45.76
N LEU A 18 -10.85 -20.35 45.37
CA LEU A 18 -10.82 -21.06 44.08
C LEU A 18 -11.39 -20.25 42.90
N THR A 19 -11.97 -19.07 43.14
CA THR A 19 -12.49 -18.19 42.08
C THR A 19 -11.50 -17.10 41.65
N ALA A 20 -10.29 -17.08 42.22
CA ALA A 20 -9.28 -16.05 42.01
C ALA A 20 -8.01 -16.62 41.38
N CYS A 21 -8.10 -17.26 40.21
CA CYS A 21 -6.97 -17.41 39.30
C CYS A 21 -7.43 -17.88 37.91
N GLY A 22 -8.43 -17.20 37.35
CA GLY A 22 -8.51 -17.09 35.90
C GLY A 22 -7.57 -15.97 35.49
N VAL A 23 -6.26 -16.19 35.57
CA VAL A 23 -5.32 -15.35 34.82
C VAL A 23 -5.63 -15.69 33.37
N PHE A 24 -6.50 -14.91 32.74
CA PHE A 24 -6.57 -14.89 31.29
C PHE A 24 -5.20 -14.41 30.85
N ALA A 25 -4.37 -15.36 30.43
CA ALA A 25 -3.11 -15.07 29.75
C ALA A 25 -3.40 -14.06 28.64
N ALA A 26 -2.56 -13.04 28.53
CA ALA A 26 -2.73 -12.05 27.49
C ALA A 26 -2.53 -12.74 26.14
N GLU A 27 -3.53 -12.63 25.26
CA GLU A 27 -3.49 -13.31 23.96
C GLU A 27 -2.23 -12.91 23.17
N PRO A 28 -1.62 -13.85 22.44
CA PRO A 28 -0.47 -13.55 21.60
C PRO A 28 -0.84 -12.51 20.54
N THR A 29 0.08 -11.58 20.29
CA THR A 29 -0.13 -10.47 19.37
C THR A 29 0.91 -10.48 18.26
N LEU A 30 0.49 -10.05 17.08
CA LEU A 30 1.35 -9.86 15.91
C LEU A 30 1.15 -8.45 15.40
N THR A 31 2.16 -7.61 15.52
CA THR A 31 2.09 -6.19 15.16
C THR A 31 3.21 -5.79 14.22
N THR A 32 3.02 -4.67 13.51
CA THR A 32 4.13 -4.06 12.78
C THR A 32 5.09 -3.42 13.75
N LYS A 33 6.37 -3.35 13.36
CA LYS A 33 7.37 -2.59 14.11
C LYS A 33 7.10 -1.10 13.88
N ASP A 34 6.83 -0.33 14.93
CA ASP A 34 6.51 1.10 14.80
C ASP A 34 7.62 1.89 14.07
N ALA A 35 8.87 1.46 14.21
CA ALA A 35 10.03 2.06 13.54
C ALA A 35 10.18 1.64 12.06
N GLU A 36 9.53 0.55 11.63
CA GLU A 36 9.64 -0.01 10.29
C GLU A 36 8.26 -0.52 9.83
N PRO A 37 7.38 0.39 9.39
CA PRO A 37 6.06 0.01 8.90
C PRO A 37 6.20 -0.84 7.64
N LEU A 38 5.23 -1.73 7.42
CA LEU A 38 5.23 -2.58 6.22
C LEU A 38 5.25 -1.70 4.96
N PRO A 39 6.02 -2.09 3.93
CA PRO A 39 6.12 -1.30 2.71
C PRO A 39 4.78 -1.28 1.99
N ALA A 40 4.27 -0.09 1.67
CA ALA A 40 3.06 0.09 0.86
C ALA A 40 3.34 -0.11 -0.65
N THR A 41 4.59 0.09 -1.06
CA THR A 41 5.05 -0.08 -2.43
C THR A 41 6.39 -0.81 -2.48
N LEU A 42 6.55 -1.69 -3.47
CA LEU A 42 7.79 -2.41 -3.76
C LEU A 42 8.12 -2.28 -5.25
N LYS A 43 9.39 -2.44 -5.60
CA LYS A 43 9.82 -2.49 -7.01
C LYS A 43 9.80 -3.92 -7.50
N GLN A 44 9.40 -4.11 -8.75
CA GLN A 44 9.48 -5.41 -9.40
C GLN A 44 10.93 -5.91 -9.40
N ASN A 45 11.11 -7.20 -9.10
CA ASN A 45 12.38 -7.92 -8.97
C ASN A 45 13.25 -7.53 -7.76
N ASP A 46 12.86 -6.54 -6.96
CA ASP A 46 13.49 -6.29 -5.68
C ASP A 46 12.98 -7.28 -4.62
N ALA A 47 13.81 -7.55 -3.62
CA ALA A 47 13.40 -8.33 -2.47
C ALA A 47 12.54 -7.45 -1.55
N GLY A 48 11.28 -7.84 -1.37
CA GLY A 48 10.40 -7.29 -0.34
C GLY A 48 10.80 -7.88 1.00
N HIS A 49 11.13 -7.01 1.95
CA HIS A 49 11.42 -7.37 3.33
C HIS A 49 10.25 -6.92 4.20
N PHE A 50 9.59 -7.88 4.85
CA PHE A 50 8.47 -7.61 5.77
C PHE A 50 8.87 -8.08 7.16
N VAL A 51 8.78 -7.20 8.15
CA VAL A 51 9.13 -7.51 9.53
C VAL A 51 7.92 -7.24 10.42
N LEU A 52 7.55 -8.25 11.20
CA LEU A 52 6.51 -8.15 12.22
C LEU A 52 7.08 -8.54 13.57
N VAL A 53 6.49 -8.00 14.64
CA VAL A 53 6.83 -8.32 16.01
C VAL A 53 5.77 -9.26 16.55
N PHE A 54 6.17 -10.49 16.86
CA PHE A 54 5.34 -11.45 17.59
C PHE A 54 5.60 -11.29 19.08
N LYS A 55 4.56 -11.08 19.88
CA LYS A 55 4.68 -10.96 21.34
C LYS A 55 3.68 -11.84 22.04
N ASP A 56 4.18 -12.61 23.00
CA ASP A 56 3.42 -13.60 23.75
C ASP A 56 3.80 -13.52 25.23
N ALA A 57 2.84 -13.22 26.10
CA ALA A 57 3.09 -13.00 27.52
C ALA A 57 3.52 -14.28 28.25
N ASP A 58 3.15 -15.44 27.73
CA ASP A 58 3.48 -16.75 28.31
C ASP A 58 4.85 -17.26 27.86
N ASN A 59 5.55 -16.46 27.05
CA ASN A 59 6.88 -16.74 26.48
C ASN A 59 6.91 -18.05 25.67
N ASP A 60 5.80 -18.29 24.98
CA ASP A 60 5.57 -19.46 24.16
C ASP A 60 6.43 -19.42 22.89
N ARG A 61 6.98 -20.57 22.49
CA ARG A 61 7.87 -20.63 21.32
C ARG A 61 7.08 -20.59 20.02
N ILE A 62 7.59 -19.83 19.06
CA ILE A 62 7.12 -19.87 17.68
C ILE A 62 7.40 -21.25 17.08
N LYS A 63 6.34 -21.94 16.64
CA LYS A 63 6.42 -23.22 15.93
C LYS A 63 6.58 -23.03 14.43
N SER A 64 5.83 -22.09 13.88
CA SER A 64 5.86 -21.75 12.46
C SER A 64 5.47 -20.30 12.23
N ALA A 65 6.05 -19.69 11.20
CA ALA A 65 5.65 -18.38 10.71
C ALA A 65 5.50 -18.46 9.19
N VAL A 66 4.37 -17.99 8.68
CA VAL A 66 4.01 -18.12 7.27
C VAL A 66 3.36 -16.83 6.78
N MET A 67 3.82 -16.32 5.65
CA MET A 67 3.15 -15.27 4.89
C MET A 67 2.43 -15.91 3.70
N ARG A 68 1.10 -15.77 3.67
CA ARG A 68 0.29 -16.06 2.49
C ARG A 68 0.22 -14.81 1.63
N LEU A 69 0.75 -14.93 0.42
CA LEU A 69 0.85 -13.85 -0.53
C LEU A 69 -0.11 -14.10 -1.69
N THR A 70 -1.11 -13.24 -1.84
CA THR A 70 -1.99 -13.20 -3.00
C THR A 70 -1.37 -12.30 -4.06
N THR A 71 -1.02 -12.88 -5.20
CA THR A 71 -0.41 -12.20 -6.35
C THR A 71 -1.39 -12.18 -7.52
N PRO A 72 -1.17 -11.33 -8.55
CA PRO A 72 -1.96 -11.39 -9.79
C PRO A 72 -1.93 -12.78 -10.46
N GLY A 73 -0.82 -13.51 -10.33
CA GLY A 73 -0.63 -14.87 -10.85
C GLY A 73 -1.13 -16.00 -9.95
N GLY A 74 -1.72 -15.69 -8.78
CA GLY A 74 -2.23 -16.68 -7.82
C GLY A 74 -1.66 -16.54 -6.41
N GLU A 75 -1.90 -17.53 -5.56
CA GLU A 75 -1.44 -17.53 -4.16
C GLU A 75 -0.08 -18.23 -4.01
N SER A 76 0.77 -17.66 -3.17
CA SER A 76 2.07 -18.20 -2.78
C SER A 76 2.22 -18.18 -1.27
N THR A 77 3.03 -19.10 -0.75
CA THR A 77 3.28 -19.25 0.68
C THR A 77 4.77 -19.09 0.94
N ILE A 78 5.12 -18.20 1.86
CA ILE A 78 6.51 -17.82 2.16
C ILE A 78 6.75 -18.07 3.64
N ASN A 79 7.80 -18.82 3.96
CA ASN A 79 8.15 -19.12 5.33
C ASN A 79 8.88 -17.91 5.95
N GLY A 80 8.46 -17.56 7.16
CA GLY A 80 9.11 -16.55 7.99
C GLY A 80 10.37 -17.10 8.66
N LYS A 81 11.23 -16.18 9.07
CA LYS A 81 12.45 -16.47 9.84
C LYS A 81 12.42 -15.63 11.12
N TRP A 82 12.96 -16.19 12.19
CA TRP A 82 13.13 -15.51 13.47
C TRP A 82 14.41 -16.03 14.14
N ILE A 83 15.00 -15.20 15.00
CA ILE A 83 16.30 -15.51 15.65
C ILE A 83 16.14 -15.63 17.17
N SER A 84 15.24 -14.84 17.77
CA SER A 84 14.99 -14.85 19.21
C SER A 84 13.87 -15.81 19.59
N ASN A 85 13.98 -16.40 20.78
CA ASN A 85 12.93 -17.21 21.41
C ASN A 85 12.30 -16.52 22.62
N ASP A 86 12.69 -15.27 22.92
CA ASP A 86 12.10 -14.47 23.99
C ASP A 86 10.86 -13.73 23.46
N THR A 87 9.74 -14.44 23.42
CA THR A 87 8.46 -13.94 22.89
C THR A 87 7.76 -13.00 23.87
N ALA A 88 8.11 -13.03 25.16
CA ALA A 88 7.62 -12.09 26.16
C ALA A 88 8.07 -10.65 25.91
N SER A 89 9.33 -10.45 25.48
CA SER A 89 9.83 -9.12 25.10
C SER A 89 9.48 -8.72 23.66
N GLY A 90 9.15 -9.70 22.82
CA GLY A 90 8.79 -9.53 21.41
C GLY A 90 9.88 -10.05 20.49
N VAL A 91 9.49 -10.82 19.48
CA VAL A 91 10.38 -11.45 18.49
C VAL A 91 10.10 -10.88 17.11
N ASP A 92 11.16 -10.38 16.46
CA ASP A 92 11.10 -10.01 15.05
C ASP A 92 10.99 -11.27 14.18
N VAL A 93 9.91 -11.33 13.40
CA VAL A 93 9.64 -12.35 12.39
C VAL A 93 9.74 -11.68 11.02
N SER A 94 10.74 -12.10 10.23
CA SER A 94 11.01 -11.55 8.91
C SER A 94 10.54 -12.47 7.79
N PHE A 95 10.01 -11.87 6.72
CA PHE A 95 9.59 -12.55 5.51
C PHE A 95 10.25 -11.89 4.30
N ASP A 96 11.00 -12.68 3.54
CA ASP A 96 11.69 -12.23 2.33
C ASP A 96 10.96 -12.78 1.10
N ALA A 97 10.56 -11.90 0.20
CA ALA A 97 9.76 -12.28 -0.96
C ALA A 97 10.20 -11.51 -2.20
N LYS A 98 10.50 -12.20 -3.30
CA LYS A 98 10.84 -11.56 -4.57
C LYS A 98 9.59 -11.44 -5.44
N MET A 99 9.23 -10.21 -5.81
CA MET A 99 8.03 -9.95 -6.61
C MET A 99 8.38 -9.91 -8.10
N SER A 100 7.96 -10.94 -8.84
CA SER A 100 8.27 -11.06 -10.27
C SER A 100 7.30 -10.29 -11.18
N GLU A 101 6.10 -9.97 -10.70
CA GLU A 101 5.05 -9.34 -11.50
C GLU A 101 4.66 -7.97 -10.92
N PRO A 102 4.38 -6.96 -11.76
CA PRO A 102 3.81 -5.70 -11.26
C PRO A 102 2.31 -5.88 -11.00
N GLY A 103 1.77 -5.16 -10.01
CA GLY A 103 0.34 -5.20 -9.70
C GLY A 103 0.01 -4.93 -8.24
N GLN A 104 -1.24 -5.21 -7.88
CA GLN A 104 -1.69 -5.17 -6.49
C GLN A 104 -1.51 -6.54 -5.85
N TYR A 105 -0.94 -6.55 -4.65
CA TYR A 105 -0.64 -7.73 -3.87
C TYR A 105 -1.39 -7.67 -2.54
N GLY A 106 -1.76 -8.84 -2.03
CA GLY A 106 -2.31 -9.01 -0.69
C GLY A 106 -1.39 -9.91 0.14
N ALA A 107 -1.14 -9.56 1.40
CA ALA A 107 -0.39 -10.39 2.33
C ALA A 107 -1.18 -10.66 3.61
N ARG A 108 -1.10 -11.89 4.10
CA ARG A 108 -1.51 -12.27 5.44
C ARG A 108 -0.39 -13.05 6.11
N PHE A 109 0.06 -12.54 7.24
CA PHE A 109 1.09 -13.12 8.08
C PHE A 109 0.41 -13.94 9.16
N ILE A 110 0.90 -15.16 9.39
CA ILE A 110 0.35 -16.10 10.35
C ILE A 110 1.52 -16.66 11.14
N VAL A 111 1.45 -16.56 12.46
CA VAL A 111 2.44 -17.14 13.38
C VAL A 111 1.72 -18.10 14.31
N SER A 112 2.26 -19.31 14.44
CA SER A 112 1.71 -20.37 15.27
C SER A 112 2.57 -20.59 16.51
N SER A 113 1.97 -20.57 17.70
CA SER A 113 2.60 -20.86 19.00
C SER A 113 1.93 -22.09 19.68
N ALA A 114 2.09 -22.28 20.99
CA ALA A 114 1.31 -23.31 21.70
C ALA A 114 -0.11 -22.84 22.06
N ASP A 115 -0.31 -21.55 22.26
CA ASP A 115 -1.63 -20.95 22.45
C ASP A 115 -2.51 -20.90 21.20
N GLY A 116 -1.91 -20.90 20.00
CA GLY A 116 -2.64 -20.99 18.74
C GLY A 116 -2.02 -20.20 17.60
N ASP A 117 -2.83 -19.91 16.60
CA ASP A 117 -2.44 -19.10 15.44
C ASP A 117 -2.84 -17.63 15.67
N VAL A 118 -1.88 -16.73 15.55
CA VAL A 118 -2.13 -15.29 15.46
C VAL A 118 -1.89 -14.82 14.02
N SER A 119 -2.74 -13.92 13.53
CA SER A 119 -2.61 -13.38 12.18
C SER A 119 -2.51 -11.86 12.14
N TYR A 120 -1.75 -11.36 11.18
CA TYR A 120 -1.70 -9.95 10.81
C TYR A 120 -1.94 -9.78 9.31
N PRO A 121 -2.85 -8.90 8.86
CA PRO A 121 -3.95 -8.35 9.65
C PRO A 121 -4.79 -9.45 10.32
N ALA A 122 -5.65 -9.08 11.27
CA ALA A 122 -6.54 -10.01 11.95
C ALA A 122 -7.36 -10.86 10.94
N GLN A 123 -7.77 -12.07 11.34
CA GLN A 123 -8.36 -13.05 10.40
C GLN A 123 -9.59 -12.51 9.64
N ASP A 124 -10.40 -11.68 10.29
CA ASP A 124 -11.60 -11.05 9.73
C ASP A 124 -11.33 -9.72 9.01
N ALA A 125 -10.10 -9.23 9.06
CA ALA A 125 -9.69 -8.02 8.36
C ALA A 125 -9.25 -8.33 6.91
N PRO A 126 -9.42 -7.38 5.97
CA PRO A 126 -8.85 -7.54 4.63
C PRO A 126 -7.33 -7.76 4.71
N PRO A 127 -6.74 -8.53 3.77
CA PRO A 127 -5.31 -8.74 3.73
C PRO A 127 -4.56 -7.41 3.56
N TYR A 128 -3.32 -7.38 4.01
CA TYR A 128 -2.46 -6.20 3.86
C TYR A 128 -2.17 -5.97 2.38
N GLY A 129 -2.67 -4.86 1.84
CA GLY A 129 -2.51 -4.49 0.44
C GLY A 129 -1.24 -3.69 0.20
N PHE A 130 -0.47 -4.06 -0.83
CA PHE A 130 0.67 -3.27 -1.30
C PHE A 130 0.81 -3.36 -2.82
N ALA A 131 1.43 -2.36 -3.44
CA ALA A 131 1.63 -2.31 -4.88
C ALA A 131 3.07 -2.66 -5.28
N VAL A 132 3.23 -3.48 -6.32
CA VAL A 132 4.52 -3.74 -6.96
C VAL A 132 4.59 -2.97 -8.27
N GLU A 133 5.54 -2.06 -8.36
CA GLU A 133 5.72 -1.19 -9.51
C GLU A 133 6.85 -1.65 -10.43
N ASN A 134 6.60 -1.64 -11.75
CA ASN A 134 7.66 -1.75 -12.74
C ASN A 134 8.12 -0.34 -13.15
N LEU A 135 9.27 0.08 -12.60
CA LEU A 135 9.83 1.40 -12.87
C LEU A 135 10.16 1.64 -14.36
N PRO A 136 10.80 0.70 -15.09
CA PRO A 136 11.01 0.82 -16.53
C PRO A 136 9.72 1.08 -17.34
N ILE A 137 8.65 0.31 -17.08
CA ILE A 137 7.35 0.49 -17.75
C ILE A 137 6.75 1.85 -17.40
N LYS A 138 6.81 2.26 -16.12
CA LYS A 138 6.29 3.55 -15.65
C LYS A 138 6.99 4.73 -16.35
N ILE A 139 8.31 4.66 -16.49
CA ILE A 139 9.09 5.66 -17.25
C ILE A 139 8.73 5.60 -18.74
N GLY A 140 8.61 4.40 -19.32
CA GLY A 140 8.23 4.22 -20.72
C GLY A 140 6.87 4.86 -21.06
N ILE A 141 5.85 4.60 -20.23
CA ILE A 141 4.51 5.20 -20.36
C ILE A 141 4.61 6.72 -20.24
N PHE A 142 5.38 7.24 -19.28
CA PHE A 142 5.55 8.68 -19.11
C PHE A 142 6.19 9.33 -20.35
N VAL A 143 7.27 8.75 -20.89
CA VAL A 143 7.96 9.29 -22.08
C VAL A 143 7.06 9.23 -23.31
N VAL A 144 6.39 8.10 -23.57
CA VAL A 144 5.46 7.97 -24.70
C VAL A 144 4.29 8.92 -24.55
N GLY A 145 3.71 9.01 -23.36
CA GLY A 145 2.62 9.92 -23.07
C GLY A 145 3.01 11.40 -23.23
N LEU A 146 4.24 11.77 -22.84
CA LEU A 146 4.78 13.10 -23.07
C LEU A 146 4.96 13.40 -24.57
N LEU A 147 5.44 12.44 -25.36
CA LEU A 147 5.57 12.58 -26.82
C LEU A 147 4.19 12.76 -27.49
N VAL A 148 3.20 11.97 -27.08
CA VAL A 148 1.81 12.10 -27.55
C VAL A 148 1.25 13.45 -27.13
N ALA A 149 1.51 13.91 -25.92
CA ALA A 149 1.08 15.22 -25.46
C ALA A 149 1.72 16.34 -26.29
N LEU A 150 3.04 16.36 -26.46
CA LEU A 150 3.74 17.50 -27.06
C LEU A 150 3.65 17.54 -28.59
N ALA A 151 3.60 16.39 -29.26
CA ALA A 151 3.62 16.32 -30.72
C ALA A 151 2.32 15.71 -31.29
N GLY A 152 1.85 14.61 -30.72
CA GLY A 152 0.71 13.86 -31.24
C GLY A 152 -0.61 14.63 -31.19
N LEU A 153 -0.98 15.15 -30.02
CA LEU A 153 -2.24 15.87 -29.81
C LEU A 153 -2.32 17.16 -30.63
N PRO A 154 -1.33 18.08 -30.62
CA PRO A 154 -1.37 19.27 -31.46
C PRO A 154 -1.49 18.94 -32.95
N PHE A 155 -0.78 17.91 -33.43
CA PHE A 155 -0.87 17.47 -34.82
C PHE A 155 -2.26 16.91 -35.16
N MET A 156 -2.82 16.04 -34.33
CA MET A 156 -4.15 15.47 -34.52
C MET A 156 -5.24 16.55 -34.52
N VAL A 157 -5.20 17.48 -33.55
CA VAL A 157 -6.15 18.58 -33.47
C VAL A 157 -6.04 19.51 -34.67
N TYR A 158 -4.82 19.79 -35.15
CA TYR A 158 -4.60 20.54 -36.39
C TYR A 158 -5.23 19.85 -37.60
N GLN A 159 -5.00 18.55 -37.79
CA GLN A 159 -5.54 17.80 -38.93
C GLN A 159 -7.07 17.74 -38.91
N ILE A 160 -7.69 17.53 -37.73
CA ILE A 160 -9.15 17.54 -37.57
C ILE A 160 -9.72 18.94 -37.83
N SER A 161 -9.08 19.99 -37.31
CA SER A 161 -9.54 21.36 -37.55
C SER A 161 -9.47 21.74 -39.04
N ARG A 162 -8.43 21.31 -39.74
CA ARG A 162 -8.26 21.55 -41.17
C ARG A 162 -9.25 20.75 -42.01
N SER A 163 -9.57 19.51 -41.62
CA SER A 163 -10.55 18.69 -42.33
C SER A 163 -11.99 19.19 -42.13
N ALA A 164 -12.31 19.72 -40.96
CA ALA A 164 -13.60 20.32 -40.64
C ALA A 164 -13.82 21.69 -41.30
N ASN A 165 -12.75 22.47 -41.48
CA ASN A 165 -12.83 23.82 -42.03
C ASN A 165 -12.21 23.92 -43.44
N LYS A 166 -12.72 23.14 -44.40
CA LYS A 166 -12.20 23.13 -45.78
C LYS A 166 -12.29 24.49 -46.51
N ASN A 167 -13.21 25.37 -46.09
CA ASN A 167 -13.53 26.63 -46.79
C ASN A 167 -13.34 27.91 -45.94
N GLY A 168 -12.96 27.79 -44.66
CA GLY A 168 -12.82 28.95 -43.76
C GLY A 168 -11.39 29.43 -43.61
N ASP A 169 -11.22 30.57 -42.93
CA ASP A 169 -9.93 31.25 -42.77
C ASP A 169 -8.91 30.34 -42.04
N PRO A 170 -7.85 29.87 -42.73
CA PRO A 170 -6.94 28.87 -42.19
C PRO A 170 -6.18 29.37 -40.96
N SER A 171 -6.01 30.68 -40.81
CA SER A 171 -5.32 31.29 -39.68
C SER A 171 -6.11 31.21 -38.37
N GLY A 172 -7.43 31.41 -38.44
CA GLY A 172 -8.32 31.32 -37.26
C GLY A 172 -8.47 29.88 -36.75
N ALA A 173 -8.67 28.94 -37.69
CA ALA A 173 -8.76 27.52 -37.38
C ALA A 173 -7.46 26.98 -36.76
N ALA A 174 -6.30 27.37 -37.29
CA ALA A 174 -5.01 26.96 -36.75
C ALA A 174 -4.80 27.45 -35.30
N ARG A 175 -5.19 28.69 -34.97
CA ARG A 175 -5.07 29.23 -33.60
C ARG A 175 -5.96 28.49 -32.60
N ALA A 176 -7.22 28.24 -32.96
CA ALA A 176 -8.15 27.50 -32.12
C ALA A 176 -7.68 26.05 -31.90
N ALA A 177 -7.20 25.40 -32.96
CA ALA A 177 -6.62 24.06 -32.90
C ALA A 177 -5.38 23.98 -32.00
N LEU A 178 -4.50 24.98 -32.07
CA LEU A 178 -3.28 25.02 -31.27
C LEU A 178 -3.60 25.21 -29.77
N LEU A 179 -4.57 26.08 -29.45
CA LEU A 179 -5.05 26.25 -28.07
C LEU A 179 -5.70 24.99 -27.50
N LEU A 180 -6.57 24.33 -28.28
CA LEU A 180 -7.18 23.05 -27.91
C LEU A 180 -6.12 21.95 -27.73
N GLY A 181 -5.13 21.91 -28.63
CA GLY A 181 -3.99 21.01 -28.54
C GLY A 181 -3.23 21.21 -27.22
N ILE A 182 -2.82 22.44 -26.90
CA ILE A 182 -2.10 22.77 -25.66
C ILE A 182 -2.91 22.36 -24.41
N LEU A 183 -4.22 22.64 -24.38
CA LEU A 183 -5.08 22.26 -23.26
C LEU A 183 -5.18 20.75 -23.10
N ALA A 184 -5.33 20.01 -24.21
CA ALA A 184 -5.36 18.55 -24.20
C ALA A 184 -4.01 17.96 -23.75
N SER A 185 -2.90 18.53 -24.21
CA SER A 185 -1.54 18.16 -23.79
C SER A 185 -1.32 18.40 -22.30
N ALA A 186 -1.77 19.54 -21.77
CA ALA A 186 -1.68 19.88 -20.36
C ALA A 186 -2.52 18.91 -19.50
N ALA A 187 -3.75 18.60 -19.93
CA ALA A 187 -4.61 17.64 -19.25
C ALA A 187 -3.99 16.23 -19.23
N LEU A 188 -3.47 15.77 -20.38
CA LEU A 188 -2.79 14.47 -20.47
C LEU A 188 -1.53 14.42 -19.61
N PHE A 189 -0.74 15.50 -19.60
CA PHE A 189 0.45 15.61 -18.75
C PHE A 189 0.07 15.53 -17.26
N ILE A 190 -0.92 16.30 -16.82
CA ILE A 190 -1.40 16.28 -15.43
C ILE A 190 -1.89 14.88 -15.05
N TYR A 191 -2.65 14.22 -15.94
CA TYR A 191 -3.12 12.86 -15.72
C TYR A 191 -1.97 11.86 -15.54
N LEU A 192 -0.99 11.87 -16.45
CA LEU A 192 0.18 10.98 -16.40
C LEU A 192 1.05 11.26 -15.17
N PHE A 193 1.18 12.53 -14.78
CA PHE A 193 1.93 12.95 -13.60
C PHE A 193 1.23 12.51 -12.30
N ALA A 194 -0.09 12.69 -12.22
CA ALA A 194 -0.91 12.23 -11.10
C ALA A 194 -0.88 10.70 -10.95
N ALA A 195 -0.99 9.98 -12.06
CA ALA A 195 -0.93 8.52 -12.08
C ALA A 195 0.45 7.97 -11.68
N SER A 196 1.53 8.73 -11.87
CA SER A 196 2.88 8.27 -11.60
C SER A 196 3.43 8.69 -10.23
N LEU A 197 3.05 9.85 -9.71
CA LEU A 197 3.63 10.42 -8.48
C LEU A 197 2.61 10.62 -7.34
N GLY A 198 1.35 10.23 -7.56
CA GLY A 198 0.27 10.35 -6.58
C GLY A 198 -0.35 11.76 -6.52
N VAL A 199 -1.41 11.89 -5.73
CA VAL A 199 -2.29 13.08 -5.68
C VAL A 199 -1.55 14.37 -5.30
N LEU A 200 -0.49 14.30 -4.47
CA LEU A 200 0.31 15.45 -4.08
C LEU A 200 1.10 16.06 -5.25
N ALA A 201 1.39 15.28 -6.29
CA ALA A 201 2.10 15.74 -7.47
C ALA A 201 1.21 16.57 -8.42
N ILE A 202 -0.11 16.51 -8.27
CA ILE A 202 -1.08 17.32 -9.04
C ILE A 202 -0.81 18.80 -8.83
N GLY A 203 -0.45 19.23 -7.61
CA GLY A 203 -0.12 20.62 -7.32
C GLY A 203 1.05 21.14 -8.15
N ILE A 204 2.13 20.35 -8.30
CA ILE A 204 3.31 20.73 -9.07
C ILE A 204 3.00 20.71 -10.58
N GLY A 205 2.26 19.71 -11.06
CA GLY A 205 1.85 19.62 -12.46
C GLY A 205 0.94 20.78 -12.89
N VAL A 206 0.01 21.18 -12.04
CA VAL A 206 -0.87 22.35 -12.27
C VAL A 206 -0.06 23.65 -12.25
N VAL A 207 0.87 23.82 -11.29
CA VAL A 207 1.73 25.00 -11.23
C VAL A 207 2.64 25.10 -12.46
N ALA A 208 3.24 23.99 -12.91
CA ALA A 208 4.07 23.97 -14.12
C ALA A 208 3.26 24.25 -15.39
N GLY A 209 2.05 23.68 -15.50
CA GLY A 209 1.13 23.95 -16.61
C GLY A 209 0.69 25.41 -16.66
N LEU A 210 0.32 25.98 -15.51
CA LEU A 210 -0.02 27.41 -15.39
C LEU A 210 1.16 28.31 -15.70
N ALA A 211 2.37 27.97 -15.26
CA ALA A 211 3.58 28.72 -15.58
C ALA A 211 3.85 28.75 -17.10
N GLY A 212 3.68 27.62 -17.79
CA GLY A 212 3.81 27.54 -19.25
C GLY A 212 2.77 28.42 -19.97
N ILE A 213 1.50 28.38 -19.52
CA ILE A 213 0.44 29.23 -20.07
C ILE A 213 0.75 30.71 -19.85
N VAL A 214 1.19 31.09 -18.66
CA VAL A 214 1.59 32.48 -18.34
C VAL A 214 2.77 32.92 -19.21
N MET A 215 3.77 32.07 -19.43
CA MET A 215 4.91 32.39 -20.31
C MET A 215 4.49 32.63 -21.76
N VAL A 216 3.60 31.78 -22.29
CA VAL A 216 3.07 31.92 -23.65
C VAL A 216 2.20 33.17 -23.80
N LEU A 217 1.40 33.50 -22.79
CA LEU A 217 0.55 34.70 -22.80
C LEU A 217 1.34 36.00 -22.61
N THR A 218 2.47 35.97 -21.90
CA THR A 218 3.31 37.14 -21.62
C THR A 218 4.32 37.46 -22.72
N GLN A 219 4.66 36.51 -23.61
CA GLN A 219 5.56 36.77 -24.73
C GLN A 219 5.00 37.74 -25.79
N LYS A 220 3.70 38.09 -25.76
CA LYS A 220 3.06 38.90 -26.81
C LYS A 220 3.09 40.42 -26.60
N ARG A 221 4.05 40.94 -25.82
CA ARG A 221 4.27 42.39 -25.67
C ARG A 221 5.76 42.76 -25.69
N ARG A 222 6.46 42.47 -26.79
CA ARG A 222 7.61 43.24 -27.25
C ARG A 222 7.64 43.24 -28.76
#